data_AF-A0A9E4ZLY9-F1
#
_entry.id   AF-A0A9E4ZLY9-F1
#
_cell.length_a   1.000
_cell.length_b   1.000
_cell.length_c   1.000
_cell.angle_alpha   90.00
_cell.angle_beta   90.00
_cell.angle_gamma   90.00
#
_symmetry.space_group_name_H-M   'P 1'
#
loop_
_entity.id
_entity.type
_entity.pdbx_description
1 polymer ?
#
loop_
_entity_poly.entity_id
_entity_poly.type
_entity_poly.pdbx_seq_one_letter_code
_entity_poly.pdbx_strand_id
1 'polypeptide(L)'
;MPAKSEFGRGFVVNLMLLSRHFGLPPERAFFGAADHLNDFTIPEQFRGTEIEELVERLRKTVIWHQPGILDKEDAADVKRLLNRLAVAVDKELGIPDPDTGKYD
;
A
#
# COMPACT_ATOMS: atom_id res chain seq x y z
N MET A 1 -26.29 0.72 8.87
CA MET A 1 -25.02 0.07 8.48
C MET A 1 -24.37 0.96 7.43
N PRO A 2 -23.05 1.21 7.46
CA PRO A 2 -22.42 1.93 6.38
C PRO A 2 -22.61 1.16 5.07
N ALA A 3 -22.70 1.86 3.93
CA ALA A 3 -22.82 1.21 2.64
C ALA A 3 -21.66 0.23 2.41
N LYS A 4 -21.94 -0.90 1.75
CA LYS A 4 -20.94 -1.90 1.37
C LYS A 4 -19.88 -1.22 0.51
N SER A 5 -18.61 -1.37 0.86
CA SER A 5 -17.53 -0.80 0.05
C SER A 5 -17.37 -1.59 -1.26
N GLU A 6 -17.22 -0.86 -2.37
CA GLU A 6 -16.92 -1.40 -3.70
C GLU A 6 -15.43 -1.74 -3.83
N PHE A 7 -14.55 -0.96 -3.20
CA PHE A 7 -13.09 -1.04 -3.35
C PHE A 7 -12.36 -1.35 -2.03
N GLY A 8 -13.05 -1.92 -1.05
CA GLY A 8 -12.49 -2.18 0.29
C GLY A 8 -12.50 -0.94 1.19
N ARG A 9 -12.45 -1.16 2.52
CA ARG A 9 -12.43 -0.10 3.52
C ARG A 9 -11.57 -0.49 4.70
N GLY A 10 -10.72 0.43 5.14
CA GLY A 10 -9.87 0.29 6.31
C GLY A 10 -8.39 0.16 5.96
N PHE A 11 -7.56 0.11 7.00
CA PHE A 11 -6.10 0.14 6.87
C PHE A 11 -5.55 -1.15 6.25
N VAL A 12 -5.62 -2.24 7.00
CA VAL A 12 -5.07 -3.55 6.59
C VAL A 12 -5.78 -4.10 5.36
N VAL A 13 -7.10 -3.91 5.26
CA VAL A 13 -7.89 -4.36 4.11
C VAL A 13 -7.36 -3.76 2.82
N ASN A 14 -7.15 -2.44 2.78
CA ASN A 14 -6.73 -1.77 1.55
C ASN A 14 -5.24 -1.97 1.27
N LEU A 15 -4.39 -2.13 2.31
CA LEU A 15 -3.01 -2.60 2.10
C LEU A 15 -2.99 -3.96 1.40
N MET A 16 -3.82 -4.90 1.85
CA MET A 16 -3.89 -6.25 1.26
C MET A 16 -4.44 -6.23 -0.17
N LEU A 17 -5.41 -5.35 -0.48
CA LEU A 17 -5.91 -5.17 -1.84
C LEU A 17 -4.88 -4.53 -2.77
N LEU A 18 -4.14 -3.50 -2.30
CA LEU A 18 -3.02 -2.91 -3.04
C LEU A 18 -1.93 -3.96 -3.30
N SER A 19 -1.55 -4.75 -2.30
CA SER A 19 -0.55 -5.82 -2.49
C SER A 19 -0.95 -6.85 -3.55
N ARG A 20 -2.25 -7.11 -3.75
CA ARG A 20 -2.71 -7.99 -4.85
C ARG A 20 -2.46 -7.38 -6.22
N HIS A 21 -2.75 -6.08 -6.38
CA HIS A 21 -2.44 -5.33 -7.61
C HIS A 21 -0.95 -5.38 -7.92
N PHE A 22 -0.11 -5.07 -6.95
CA PHE A 22 1.34 -5.06 -7.12
C PHE A 22 1.98 -6.46 -7.07
N GLY A 23 1.17 -7.52 -6.98
CA GLY A 23 1.57 -8.89 -7.29
C GLY A 23 1.51 -9.22 -8.79
N LEU A 24 0.83 -8.39 -9.59
CA LEU A 24 0.69 -8.57 -11.04
C LEU A 24 1.95 -8.12 -11.81
N PRO A 25 2.05 -8.45 -13.12
CA PRO A 25 3.02 -7.81 -14.00
C PRO A 25 2.88 -6.27 -13.97
N PRO A 26 3.98 -5.51 -14.06
CA PRO A 26 3.97 -4.05 -13.88
C PRO A 26 2.96 -3.32 -14.76
N GLU A 27 2.78 -3.76 -16.00
CA GLU A 27 1.88 -3.16 -17.00
C GLU A 27 0.40 -3.28 -16.60
N ARG A 28 0.09 -4.11 -15.59
CA ARG A 28 -1.26 -4.32 -15.06
C ARG A 28 -1.42 -3.88 -13.62
N ALA A 29 -0.32 -3.60 -12.92
CA ALA A 29 -0.30 -3.40 -11.48
C ALA A 29 -1.04 -2.12 -11.04
N PHE A 30 -1.17 -1.12 -11.92
CA PHE A 30 -1.83 0.14 -11.57
C PHE A 30 -3.31 0.21 -11.94
N PHE A 31 -3.83 -0.74 -12.73
CA PHE A 31 -5.23 -0.72 -13.19
C PHE A 31 -6.21 -0.93 -12.03
N GLY A 32 -6.90 0.14 -11.62
CA GLY A 32 -7.83 0.12 -10.48
C GLY A 32 -7.15 0.14 -9.10
N ALA A 33 -5.82 0.26 -9.03
CA ALA A 33 -5.11 0.31 -7.76
C ALA A 33 -5.46 1.56 -6.93
N ALA A 34 -5.65 2.70 -7.61
CA ALA A 34 -6.01 3.97 -6.98
C ALA A 34 -7.39 3.92 -6.29
N ASP A 35 -8.31 3.08 -6.75
CA ASP A 35 -9.67 2.99 -6.18
C ASP A 35 -9.64 2.50 -4.72
N HIS A 36 -8.66 1.67 -4.38
CA HIS A 36 -8.43 1.19 -3.01
C HIS A 36 -7.94 2.29 -2.06
N LEU A 37 -7.50 3.45 -2.56
CA LEU A 37 -7.05 4.56 -1.73
C LEU A 37 -8.20 5.41 -1.18
N ASN A 38 -9.38 5.35 -1.79
CA ASN A 38 -10.55 6.17 -1.41
C ASN A 38 -10.94 5.96 0.05
N ASP A 39 -11.10 4.70 0.45
CA ASP A 39 -11.51 4.29 1.79
C ASP A 39 -10.31 3.69 2.60
N PHE A 40 -9.08 4.01 2.18
CA PHE A 40 -7.88 3.64 2.94
C PHE A 40 -7.75 4.59 4.14
N THR A 41 -7.99 4.08 5.34
CA THR A 41 -8.02 4.91 6.56
C THR A 41 -6.78 4.67 7.40
N ILE A 42 -6.07 5.72 7.79
CA ILE A 42 -4.95 5.64 8.75
C ILE A 42 -5.55 5.59 10.16
N PRO A 43 -5.29 4.53 10.95
CA PRO A 43 -5.69 4.45 12.35
C PRO A 43 -5.11 5.60 13.16
N GLU A 44 -5.84 6.07 14.18
CA GLU A 44 -5.43 7.22 14.99
C GLU A 44 -4.05 7.03 15.64
N GLN A 45 -3.76 5.81 16.09
CA GLN A 45 -2.47 5.46 16.68
C GLN A 45 -1.27 5.60 15.73
N PHE A 46 -1.50 5.67 14.41
CA PHE A 46 -0.45 5.85 13.40
C PHE A 46 -0.33 7.30 12.90
N ARG A 47 -1.12 8.23 13.45
CA ARG A 47 -1.02 9.66 13.10
C ARG A 47 0.29 10.25 13.64
N GLY A 48 0.99 11.02 12.80
CA GLY A 48 2.28 11.62 13.12
C GLY A 48 3.44 10.64 13.19
N THR A 49 3.27 9.38 12.75
CA THR A 49 4.33 8.36 12.76
C THR A 49 4.90 8.12 11.35
N GLU A 50 6.02 7.40 11.26
CA GLU A 50 6.58 6.97 9.95
C GLU A 50 5.56 6.19 9.11
N ILE A 51 4.60 5.49 9.75
CA ILE A 51 3.56 4.75 9.04
C ILE A 51 2.68 5.72 8.24
N GLU A 52 2.29 6.86 8.80
CA GLU A 52 1.53 7.87 8.07
C GLU A 52 2.32 8.43 6.88
N GLU A 53 3.60 8.77 7.09
CA GLU A 53 4.47 9.28 6.01
C GLU A 53 4.62 8.26 4.86
N LEU A 54 4.77 6.98 5.19
CA LEU A 54 4.84 5.90 4.21
C LEU A 54 3.52 5.72 3.46
N VAL A 55 2.37 5.86 4.13
CA VAL A 55 1.05 5.84 3.49
C VAL A 55 0.89 7.02 2.53
N GLU A 56 1.29 8.23 2.93
CA GLU A 56 1.22 9.40 2.06
C GLU A 56 2.09 9.24 0.82
N ARG A 57 3.29 8.70 0.99
CA ARG A 57 4.18 8.40 -0.14
C ARG A 57 3.57 7.35 -1.07
N LEU A 58 3.03 6.27 -0.51
CA LEU A 58 2.31 5.24 -1.27
C LEU A 58 1.17 5.84 -2.09
N ARG A 59 0.34 6.70 -1.48
CA ARG A 59 -0.75 7.39 -2.18
C ARG A 59 -0.25 8.21 -3.36
N LYS A 60 0.77 9.05 -3.14
CA LYS A 60 1.34 9.90 -4.20
C LYS A 60 1.87 9.06 -5.35
N THR A 61 2.64 8.01 -5.06
CA THR A 61 3.19 7.12 -6.09
C THR A 61 2.09 6.46 -6.92
N VAL A 62 1.04 5.92 -6.27
CA VAL A 62 -0.06 5.25 -7.00
C VAL A 62 -0.92 6.24 -7.79
N ILE A 63 -1.24 7.41 -7.22
CA ILE A 63 -2.12 8.40 -7.87
C ILE A 63 -1.44 9.10 -9.04
N TRP A 64 -0.14 9.39 -8.95
CA TRP A 64 0.57 10.15 -9.97
C TRP A 64 1.17 9.31 -11.10
N HIS A 65 1.14 7.97 -10.97
CA HIS A 65 1.61 7.08 -12.02
C HIS A 65 0.92 7.36 -13.36
N GLN A 66 1.71 7.36 -14.44
CA GLN A 66 1.22 7.55 -15.81
C GLN A 66 1.37 6.22 -16.56
N PRO A 67 0.27 5.59 -17.02
CA PRO A 67 0.34 4.30 -17.70
C PRO A 67 1.28 4.31 -18.91
N GLY A 68 2.16 3.31 -19.00
CA GLY A 68 3.15 3.17 -20.08
C GLY A 68 4.42 3.99 -19.86
N ILE A 69 4.56 4.66 -18.71
CA ILE A 69 5.74 5.43 -18.34
C ILE A 69 6.30 4.83 -17.05
N LEU A 70 7.47 4.20 -17.15
CA LEU A 70 8.20 3.64 -16.00
C LEU A 70 7.39 2.65 -15.15
N ASP A 71 6.41 1.96 -15.74
CA ASP A 71 5.53 1.00 -15.04
C ASP A 71 6.31 0.01 -14.17
N LYS A 72 7.45 -0.49 -14.66
CA LYS A 72 8.31 -1.44 -13.96
C LYS A 72 8.96 -0.82 -12.72
N GLU A 73 9.55 0.35 -12.88
CA GLU A 73 10.24 1.07 -11.82
C GLU A 73 9.25 1.53 -10.75
N ASP A 74 8.13 2.12 -11.16
CA ASP A 74 7.08 2.60 -10.26
C ASP A 74 6.43 1.44 -9.51
N ALA A 75 6.12 0.34 -10.19
CA ALA A 75 5.57 -0.85 -9.52
C ALA A 75 6.56 -1.43 -8.50
N ALA A 76 7.86 -1.44 -8.81
CA ALA A 76 8.89 -1.89 -7.86
C ALA A 76 8.98 -0.95 -6.64
N ASP A 77 8.84 0.36 -6.84
CA ASP A 77 8.80 1.34 -5.75
C ASP A 77 7.58 1.16 -4.85
N VAL A 78 6.41 0.92 -5.42
CA VAL A 78 5.20 0.62 -4.63
C VAL A 78 5.38 -0.66 -3.84
N LYS A 79 5.92 -1.74 -4.42
CA LYS A 79 6.21 -2.98 -3.68
C LYS A 79 7.15 -2.73 -2.50
N ARG A 80 8.22 -1.93 -2.70
CA ARG A 80 9.12 -1.54 -1.61
C ARG A 80 8.41 -0.76 -0.51
N LEU A 81 7.50 0.14 -0.86
CA LEU A 81 6.71 0.90 0.12
C LEU A 81 5.75 0.00 0.89
N LEU A 82 5.05 -0.92 0.22
CA LEU A 82 4.15 -1.87 0.87
C LEU A 82 4.90 -2.78 1.85
N ASN A 83 6.10 -3.25 1.48
CA ASN A 83 6.95 -4.05 2.37
C ASN A 83 7.41 -3.25 3.59
N ARG A 84 7.85 -2.00 3.41
CA ARG A 84 8.22 -1.11 4.53
C ARG A 84 7.04 -0.83 5.44
N LEU A 85 5.85 -0.63 4.88
CA LEU A 85 4.62 -0.44 5.66
C LEU A 85 4.30 -1.66 6.51
N ALA A 86 4.41 -2.88 5.95
CA ALA A 86 4.18 -4.11 6.70
C ALA A 86 5.14 -4.22 7.90
N VAL A 87 6.44 -4.03 7.67
CA VAL A 87 7.48 -4.07 8.72
C VAL A 87 7.24 -3.00 9.80
N ALA A 88 6.91 -1.77 9.40
CA ALA A 88 6.65 -0.67 10.34
C ALA A 88 5.42 -0.95 11.20
N VAL A 89 4.36 -1.51 10.60
CA VAL A 89 3.13 -1.90 11.32
C VAL A 89 3.41 -3.02 12.30
N ASP A 90 4.15 -4.07 11.90
CA ASP A 90 4.50 -5.17 12.80
C ASP A 90 5.31 -4.71 14.01
N LYS A 91 6.25 -3.76 13.81
CA LYS A 91 7.00 -3.14 14.90
C LYS A 91 6.10 -2.41 15.89
N GLU A 92 5.15 -1.63 15.37
CA GLU A 92 4.17 -0.91 16.19
C GLU A 92 3.20 -1.86 16.91
N LEU A 93 2.95 -3.04 16.35
CA LEU A 93 2.19 -4.12 16.99
C LEU A 93 3.03 -4.92 18.03
N GLY A 94 4.30 -4.56 18.24
CA GLY A 94 5.16 -5.14 19.27
C GLY A 94 6.02 -6.33 18.80
N ILE A 95 6.14 -6.56 17.49
CA ILE A 95 7.04 -7.57 16.93
C ILE A 95 8.44 -6.94 16.78
N PRO A 96 9.48 -7.44 17.48
CA PRO A 96 10.76 -6.73 17.55
C PRO A 96 11.61 -6.82 16.28
N ASP A 97 11.50 -7.91 15.52
CA ASP A 97 12.31 -8.17 14.32
C ASP A 97 11.47 -8.74 13.16
N PRO A 98 10.50 -7.98 12.62
CA PRO A 98 9.72 -8.41 11.46
C PRO A 98 10.53 -8.20 10.17
N ASP A 99 10.44 -9.17 9.26
CA ASP A 99 11.15 -9.18 7.99
C ASP A 99 10.25 -9.71 6.86
N THR A 100 10.39 -9.14 5.67
CA THR A 100 9.58 -9.54 4.50
C THR A 100 10.19 -10.71 3.72
N GLY A 101 11.36 -11.19 4.14
CA GLY A 101 12.16 -12.15 3.41
C GLY A 101 12.66 -11.60 2.08
N LYS A 102 13.21 -12.51 1.28
CA LYS A 102 13.49 -12.30 -0.14
C LYS A 102 12.49 -13.11 -0.94
N TYR A 103 11.64 -12.42 -1.70
CA TYR A 103 10.92 -13.03 -2.80
C TYR A 103 11.58 -12.49 -4.07
N ASP A 104 12.41 -13.33 -4.68
CA ASP A 104 13.07 -13.08 -5.96
C ASP A 104 12.07 -13.30 -7.12
#